data_AF-A0A8H6C0K9-F1
#
_entry.id   AF-A0A8H6C0K9-F1
#
_cell.length_a   1.000
_cell.length_b   1.000
_cell.length_c   1.000
_cell.angle_alpha   90.00
_cell.angle_beta   90.00
_cell.angle_gamma   90.00
#
_symmetry.space_group_name_H-M   'P 1'
#
loop_
_entity.id
_entity.type
_entity.pdbx_description
1 polymer ?
#
loop_
_entity_poly.entity_id
_entity_poly.type
_entity_poly.pdbx_seq_one_letter_code
_entity_poly.pdbx_strand_id
1 'polypeptide(L)'
;MYLILLVVLAVYVTYKLITTVLPHHLLIPSQNWREKISYVVKYPKPIYLKVGTKRSSYRRRLILASENPAFYTNFINNKLKISPNDCENGDGFLNEMSRRDIDDPKRRIIYGFFHPYANNGGGGERVLWQAVKATLLADDKNICVIYTTNIEAQPLDILNKANKKFQIDGLDHSRVVFIYLRKFNNLIDGNYWKHFTLIGQLFGGILLSLEAMYELSPDVWIDTMGLPSSYLLVSLSLKIPILAYTHFPILQEDMFGKLKFQKLKDLWKFNIIKFNDYFALGKFIYWSILYYFYVYLGSKVNIALANGSWTFNHLSKIWVFNTALGNVLDVLYPPCGTEFLIKQANLNQPRSNKLLYLAQFRPEKRHALLLKEYSNFLSNNFPNVTQITNKFPTLVFAGSCRTADDTATLKFLQEQVAKLDLSRFLQIWSKRHVE
;
A
#
# COMPACT_ATOMS: atom_id res chain seq x y z
N MET A 1 11.12 40.90 -14.91
CA MET A 1 12.34 40.60 -14.10
C MET A 1 12.00 40.32 -12.64
N TYR A 2 11.36 41.24 -11.91
CA TYR A 2 11.01 41.04 -10.49
C TYR A 2 10.11 39.82 -10.21
N LEU A 3 9.12 39.53 -11.07
CA LEU A 3 8.27 38.34 -10.92
C LEU A 3 9.07 37.03 -11.02
N ILE A 4 10.02 36.96 -11.94
CA ILE A 4 10.87 35.77 -12.12
C ILE A 4 11.76 35.59 -10.88
N LEU A 5 12.35 36.67 -10.36
CA LEU A 5 13.15 36.64 -9.14
C LEU A 5 12.32 36.19 -7.92
N LEU A 6 11.08 36.68 -7.79
CA LEU A 6 10.16 36.25 -6.73
C LEU A 6 9.82 34.76 -6.84
N VAL A 7 9.55 34.25 -8.04
CA VAL A 7 9.28 32.82 -8.26
C VAL A 7 10.50 31.97 -7.92
N VAL A 8 11.69 32.36 -8.40
CA VAL A 8 12.94 31.65 -8.09
C VAL A 8 13.22 31.65 -6.60
N LEU A 9 13.04 32.79 -5.92
CA LEU A 9 13.20 32.90 -4.49
C LEU A 9 12.20 32.01 -3.74
N ALA A 10 10.92 32.03 -4.13
CA ALA A 10 9.90 31.20 -3.51
C ALA A 10 10.20 29.70 -3.67
N VAL A 11 10.64 29.27 -4.85
CA VAL A 11 11.07 27.88 -5.10
C VAL A 11 12.28 27.52 -4.24
N TYR A 12 13.29 28.39 -4.19
CA TYR A 12 14.49 28.17 -3.38
C TYR A 12 14.19 28.08 -1.88
N VAL A 13 13.37 29.01 -1.35
CA VAL A 13 12.94 29.00 0.05
C VAL A 13 12.16 27.73 0.35
N THR A 14 11.21 27.36 -0.50
CA THR A 14 10.44 26.12 -0.35
C THR A 14 11.35 24.89 -0.33
N TYR A 15 12.31 24.84 -1.26
CA TYR A 15 13.32 23.79 -1.32
C TYR A 15 14.14 23.71 -0.02
N LYS A 16 14.61 24.85 0.52
CA LYS A 16 15.35 24.88 1.80
C LYS A 16 14.50 24.48 2.99
N LEU A 17 13.23 24.89 3.02
CA LEU A 17 12.29 24.46 4.06
C LEU A 17 12.13 22.94 4.07
N ILE A 18 11.98 22.31 2.89
CA ILE A 18 11.81 20.86 2.77
C ILE A 18 13.12 20.10 3.05
N THR A 19 14.25 20.56 2.52
CA THR A 19 15.51 19.80 2.56
C THR A 19 16.35 20.03 3.80
N THR A 20 16.11 21.12 4.55
CA THR A 20 16.93 21.51 5.70
C THR A 20 16.08 21.67 6.98
N VAL A 21 15.03 22.50 6.93
CA VAL A 21 14.24 22.82 8.13
C VAL A 21 13.36 21.64 8.56
N LEU A 22 12.65 21.03 7.60
CA LEU A 22 11.77 19.90 7.86
C LEU A 22 12.50 18.68 8.49
N PRO A 23 13.61 18.15 7.95
CA PRO A 23 14.28 17.01 8.58
C PRO A 23 14.83 17.35 9.96
N HIS A 24 15.35 18.56 10.17
CA HIS A 24 15.76 19.02 11.50
C HIS A 24 14.55 19.07 12.46
N HIS A 25 13.39 19.52 11.97
CA HIS A 25 12.16 19.52 12.74
C HIS A 25 11.74 18.10 13.15
N LEU A 26 11.77 17.16 12.20
CA LEU A 26 11.28 15.80 12.36
C LEU A 26 12.21 14.90 13.18
N LEU A 27 13.53 15.03 13.04
CA LEU A 27 14.50 14.06 13.60
C LEU A 27 15.16 14.54 14.90
N ILE A 28 15.28 15.87 15.10
CA ILE A 28 16.01 16.43 16.24
C ILE A 28 15.02 16.95 17.30
N PRO A 29 15.01 16.38 18.52
CA PRO A 29 14.15 16.87 19.58
C PRO A 29 14.65 18.22 20.13
N SER A 30 13.87 18.87 21.00
CA SER A 30 14.32 20.12 21.65
C SER A 30 15.55 19.88 22.54
N GLN A 31 16.39 20.89 22.76
CA GLN A 31 17.64 20.73 23.55
C GLN A 31 17.40 20.12 24.94
N ASN A 32 16.33 20.54 25.62
CA ASN A 32 15.91 20.02 26.93
C ASN A 32 15.11 18.70 26.89
N TRP A 33 15.25 17.89 25.83
CA TRP A 33 14.47 16.65 25.69
C TRP A 33 14.71 15.68 26.84
N ARG A 34 15.95 15.55 27.32
CA ARG A 34 16.33 14.60 28.37
C ARG A 34 15.69 14.95 29.70
N GLU A 35 15.70 16.23 30.06
CA GLU A 35 15.02 16.75 31.25
C GLU A 35 13.51 16.50 31.19
N LYS A 36 12.88 16.77 30.05
CA LYS A 36 11.44 16.55 29.85
C LYS A 36 11.05 15.08 30.00
N ILE A 37 11.81 14.16 29.40
CA ILE A 37 11.55 12.72 29.50
C ILE A 37 11.83 12.26 30.93
N SER A 38 12.98 12.63 31.52
CA SER A 38 13.33 12.26 32.89
C SER A 38 12.30 12.74 33.91
N TYR A 39 11.73 13.94 33.73
CA TYR A 39 10.65 14.44 34.57
C TYR A 39 9.41 13.55 34.51
N VAL A 40 9.01 13.11 33.31
CA VAL A 40 7.84 12.23 33.14
C VAL A 40 8.11 10.83 33.70
N VAL A 41 9.29 10.28 33.45
CA VAL A 41 9.73 8.96 33.98
C VAL A 41 9.67 8.93 35.51
N LYS A 42 10.16 10.01 36.17
CA LYS A 42 10.24 10.11 37.63
C LYS A 42 8.94 10.62 38.26
N TYR A 43 7.91 10.94 37.46
CA TYR A 43 6.67 11.49 37.99
C TYR A 43 5.85 10.39 38.68
N PRO A 44 5.29 10.61 39.89
CA PRO A 44 4.61 9.56 40.66
C PRO A 44 3.36 8.94 40.01
N LYS A 45 2.83 9.55 38.94
CA LYS A 45 1.62 9.11 38.22
C LYS A 45 1.84 9.17 36.71
N PRO A 46 1.16 8.34 35.89
CA PRO A 46 1.27 8.43 34.45
C PRO A 46 0.80 9.78 33.92
N ILE A 47 1.70 10.58 33.35
CA ILE A 47 1.40 11.88 32.73
C ILE A 47 1.80 11.88 31.25
N TYR A 48 1.21 12.80 30.48
CA TYR A 48 1.59 13.00 29.09
C TYR A 48 2.92 13.76 28.96
N LEU A 49 3.78 13.28 28.06
CA LEU A 49 4.99 13.97 27.66
C LEU A 49 4.64 15.12 26.69
N LYS A 50 4.88 16.36 27.14
CA LYS A 50 4.61 17.57 26.35
C LYS A 50 5.75 17.84 25.35
N VAL A 51 5.49 17.57 24.07
CA VAL A 51 6.50 17.67 22.99
C VAL A 51 6.19 18.75 21.94
N GLY A 52 5.03 19.42 22.04
CA GLY A 52 4.59 20.42 21.07
C GLY A 52 4.53 19.84 19.65
N THR A 53 5.18 20.50 18.69
CA THR A 53 5.23 20.08 17.28
C THR A 53 6.25 18.96 17.02
N LYS A 54 7.17 18.68 17.95
CA LYS A 54 8.31 17.76 17.75
C LYS A 54 7.97 16.27 17.92
N ARG A 55 6.71 15.87 17.65
CA ARG A 55 6.19 14.52 17.93
C ARG A 55 7.03 13.41 17.33
N SER A 56 7.40 13.53 16.06
CA SER A 56 8.25 12.56 15.35
C SER A 56 9.55 12.25 16.10
N SER A 57 10.36 13.26 16.39
CA SER A 57 11.66 13.10 17.05
C SER A 57 11.58 12.47 18.44
N TYR A 58 10.54 12.82 19.21
CA TYR A 58 10.32 12.26 20.54
C TYR A 58 9.79 10.82 20.47
N ARG A 59 8.76 10.56 19.65
CA ARG A 59 8.22 9.20 19.48
C ARG A 59 9.29 8.24 18.98
N ARG A 60 10.08 8.67 17.99
CA ARG A 60 11.22 7.91 17.47
C ARG A 60 12.21 7.53 18.57
N ARG A 61 12.59 8.49 19.42
CA ARG A 61 13.53 8.26 20.53
C ARG A 61 12.98 7.29 21.57
N LEU A 62 11.71 7.42 21.91
CA LEU A 62 11.03 6.52 22.84
C LEU A 62 10.98 5.08 22.29
N ILE A 63 10.59 4.92 21.02
CA ILE A 63 10.52 3.63 20.34
C ILE A 63 11.88 2.92 20.30
N LEU A 64 12.94 3.64 19.96
CA LEU A 64 14.28 3.05 19.83
C LEU A 64 14.84 2.61 21.19
N ALA A 65 14.51 3.31 22.28
CA ALA A 65 15.01 2.98 23.61
C ALA A 65 14.14 1.96 24.38
N SER A 66 12.88 1.77 23.96
CA SER A 66 11.91 0.97 24.71
C SER A 66 12.07 -0.53 24.53
N GLU A 67 11.84 -1.28 25.60
CA GLU A 67 11.73 -2.74 25.55
C GLU A 67 10.45 -3.19 24.84
N ASN A 68 9.39 -2.36 24.85
CA ASN A 68 8.12 -2.63 24.17
C ASN A 68 7.73 -1.48 23.21
N PRO A 69 8.36 -1.39 22.03
CA PRO A 69 8.06 -0.37 21.03
C PRO A 69 6.58 -0.17 20.71
N ALA A 70 5.79 -1.25 20.66
CA ALA A 70 4.38 -1.25 20.28
C ALA A 70 3.52 -0.33 21.17
N PHE A 71 3.95 -0.09 22.41
CA PHE A 71 3.29 0.85 23.34
C PHE A 71 3.15 2.27 22.75
N TYR A 72 4.10 2.69 21.90
CA TYR A 72 4.14 4.03 21.31
C TYR A 72 3.25 4.22 20.07
N THR A 73 2.35 3.27 19.85
CA THR A 73 1.23 3.37 18.89
C THR A 73 0.31 4.55 19.23
N ASN A 74 -0.19 5.25 18.20
CA ASN A 74 -1.06 6.42 18.36
C ASN A 74 -2.56 6.15 18.13
N PHE A 75 -3.06 4.94 18.41
CA PHE A 75 -4.45 4.53 18.11
C PHE A 75 -5.52 5.43 18.75
N ILE A 76 -5.37 5.75 20.04
CA ILE A 76 -6.36 6.58 20.75
C ILE A 76 -6.20 8.05 20.37
N ASN A 77 -4.96 8.56 20.44
CA ASN A 77 -4.61 9.93 20.09
C ASN A 77 -3.10 10.04 19.88
N ASN A 78 -2.66 11.23 19.47
CA ASN A 78 -1.25 11.49 19.19
C ASN A 78 -0.43 12.01 20.38
N LYS A 79 -1.00 12.06 21.60
CA LYS A 79 -0.25 12.44 22.79
C LYS A 79 0.70 11.31 23.18
N LEU A 80 1.86 11.66 23.69
CA LEU A 80 2.87 10.67 24.09
C LEU A 80 2.76 10.39 25.58
N LYS A 81 2.76 9.10 25.92
CA LYS A 81 2.98 8.58 27.27
C LYS A 81 4.22 7.70 27.24
N ILE A 82 4.88 7.53 28.37
CA ILE A 82 5.99 6.58 28.51
C ILE A 82 5.42 5.28 29.07
N SER A 83 5.90 4.14 28.57
CA SER A 83 5.45 2.82 29.05
C SER A 83 5.75 2.69 30.54
N PRO A 84 4.86 2.07 31.35
CA PRO A 84 5.15 1.78 32.75
C PRO A 84 6.48 1.03 32.93
N ASN A 85 6.75 0.02 32.12
CA ASN A 85 8.00 -0.75 32.17
C ASN A 85 9.23 0.12 31.88
N ASP A 86 9.13 1.04 30.93
CA ASP A 86 10.22 1.97 30.60
C ASP A 86 10.43 3.01 31.73
N CYS A 87 9.35 3.39 32.42
CA CYS A 87 9.46 4.23 33.63
C CYS A 87 10.14 3.49 34.78
N GLU A 88 9.84 2.20 34.97
CA GLU A 88 10.47 1.35 35.98
C GLU A 88 11.97 1.13 35.71
N ASN A 89 12.37 0.96 34.45
CA ASN A 89 13.78 0.89 34.04
C ASN A 89 14.52 2.22 34.29
N GLY A 90 13.80 3.34 34.26
CA GLY A 90 14.28 4.63 34.75
C GLY A 90 15.52 5.14 33.98
N ASP A 91 16.68 5.14 34.64
CA ASP A 91 17.92 5.63 34.05
C ASP A 91 18.46 4.71 32.94
N GLY A 92 18.19 3.40 32.98
CA GLY A 92 18.57 2.48 31.90
C GLY A 92 17.87 2.85 30.58
N PHE A 93 16.57 3.08 30.63
CA PHE A 93 15.79 3.58 29.49
C PHE A 93 16.31 4.92 28.95
N LEU A 94 16.69 5.86 29.83
CA LEU A 94 17.28 7.15 29.41
C LEU A 94 18.66 6.99 28.75
N ASN A 95 19.46 6.02 29.17
CA ASN A 95 20.78 5.75 28.60
C ASN A 95 20.69 5.13 27.20
N GLU A 96 19.67 4.31 26.96
CA GLU A 96 19.37 3.73 25.65
C GLU A 96 18.94 4.78 24.61
N MET A 97 18.52 5.97 25.04
CA MET A 97 18.18 7.09 24.15
C MET A 97 19.39 7.83 23.59
N SER A 98 20.62 7.42 23.90
CA SER A 98 21.83 8.05 23.35
C SER A 98 21.92 7.86 21.83
N ARG A 99 22.61 8.79 21.15
CA ARG A 99 22.88 8.64 19.72
C ARG A 99 23.88 7.49 19.57
N ARG A 100 23.50 6.46 18.81
CA ARG A 100 24.36 5.33 18.46
C ARG A 100 24.96 5.52 17.07
N ASP A 101 26.21 5.08 16.90
CA ASP A 101 26.89 5.08 15.61
C ASP A 101 26.28 4.03 14.67
N ILE A 102 26.55 4.17 13.36
CA ILE A 102 25.91 3.33 12.34
C ILE A 102 26.24 1.85 12.55
N ASP A 103 27.46 1.57 12.98
CA ASP A 103 28.01 0.23 13.18
C ASP A 103 27.88 -0.27 14.64
N ASP A 104 27.18 0.47 15.51
CA ASP A 104 26.93 0.03 16.88
C ASP A 104 26.07 -1.25 16.85
N PRO A 105 26.55 -2.37 17.44
CA PRO A 105 25.82 -3.64 17.43
C PRO A 105 24.48 -3.58 18.14
N LYS A 106 24.23 -2.58 19.01
CA LYS A 106 22.96 -2.34 19.71
C LYS A 106 22.05 -1.35 18.99
N ARG A 107 22.46 -0.81 17.84
CA ARG A 107 21.64 0.15 17.09
C ARG A 107 20.39 -0.52 16.52
N ARG A 108 19.23 -0.02 16.93
CA ARG A 108 17.92 -0.41 16.42
C ARG A 108 17.52 0.40 15.19
N ILE A 109 16.75 -0.23 14.31
CA ILE A 109 16.37 0.33 13.01
C ILE A 109 14.86 0.29 12.87
N ILE A 110 14.26 1.42 12.49
CA ILE A 110 12.82 1.53 12.26
C ILE A 110 12.53 1.37 10.75
N TYR A 111 11.82 0.30 10.41
CA TYR A 111 11.30 0.04 9.07
C TYR A 111 9.86 0.52 8.98
N GLY A 112 9.64 1.61 8.24
CA GLY A 112 8.34 2.24 8.08
C GLY A 112 7.60 1.71 6.86
N PHE A 113 6.62 0.83 7.08
CA PHE A 113 5.71 0.32 6.08
C PHE A 113 4.55 1.29 5.84
N PHE A 114 4.63 2.03 4.73
CA PHE A 114 3.55 2.88 4.26
C PHE A 114 2.47 2.04 3.58
N HIS A 115 1.41 1.73 4.33
CA HIS A 115 0.31 0.90 3.86
C HIS A 115 -1.03 1.37 4.46
N PRO A 116 -1.64 2.43 3.91
CA PRO A 116 -2.86 3.04 4.45
C PRO A 116 -4.02 2.08 4.71
N TYR A 117 -4.21 1.04 3.89
CA TYR A 117 -5.30 0.07 4.05
C TYR A 117 -4.81 -1.29 4.57
N ALA A 118 -4.14 -1.31 5.72
CA ALA A 118 -3.53 -2.50 6.31
C ALA A 118 -4.53 -3.55 6.87
N ASN A 119 -5.85 -3.27 6.86
CA ASN A 119 -6.88 -4.10 7.48
C ASN A 119 -8.01 -4.58 6.53
N ASN A 120 -7.95 -4.36 5.22
CA ASN A 120 -9.04 -4.70 4.29
C ASN A 120 -9.12 -6.22 3.94
N GLY A 121 -8.06 -6.99 4.21
CA GLY A 121 -7.96 -8.43 3.96
C GLY A 121 -7.82 -8.81 2.48
N GLY A 122 -7.17 -7.98 1.67
CA GLY A 122 -6.80 -8.24 0.27
C GLY A 122 -5.41 -8.88 0.11
N GLY A 123 -4.98 -9.09 -1.15
CA GLY A 123 -3.69 -9.70 -1.44
C GLY A 123 -2.49 -8.79 -1.13
N GLY A 124 -2.68 -7.47 -1.17
CA GLY A 124 -1.63 -6.50 -0.85
C GLY A 124 -1.22 -6.54 0.62
N GLU A 125 -2.18 -6.69 1.54
CA GLU A 125 -1.84 -6.79 2.96
C GLU A 125 -1.09 -8.08 3.28
N ARG A 126 -1.27 -9.14 2.48
CA ARG A 126 -0.44 -10.33 2.65
C ARG A 126 1.03 -10.04 2.39
N VAL A 127 1.34 -9.29 1.33
CA VAL A 127 2.72 -8.85 1.06
C VAL A 127 3.25 -8.01 2.21
N LEU A 128 2.46 -7.02 2.68
CA LEU A 128 2.79 -6.21 3.86
C LEU A 128 3.20 -7.10 5.04
N TRP A 129 2.31 -7.99 5.48
CA TRP A 129 2.52 -8.76 6.70
C TRP A 129 3.62 -9.81 6.55
N GLN A 130 3.82 -10.36 5.36
CA GLN A 130 4.96 -11.24 5.09
C GLN A 130 6.28 -10.48 5.13
N ALA A 131 6.32 -9.26 4.58
CA ALA A 131 7.50 -8.40 4.62
C ALA A 131 7.81 -7.93 6.05
N VAL A 132 6.77 -7.61 6.85
CA VAL A 132 6.91 -7.31 8.29
C VAL A 132 7.51 -8.52 9.02
N LYS A 133 6.98 -9.74 8.80
CA LYS A 133 7.51 -10.96 9.40
C LYS A 133 8.99 -11.18 9.02
N ALA A 134 9.33 -11.09 7.75
CA ALA A 134 10.70 -11.25 7.27
C ALA A 134 11.64 -10.21 7.91
N THR A 135 11.20 -8.95 8.01
CA THR A 135 11.99 -7.87 8.63
C THR A 135 12.24 -8.13 10.11
N LEU A 136 11.22 -8.56 10.86
CA LEU A 136 11.35 -8.86 12.29
C LEU A 136 12.22 -10.10 12.57
N LEU A 137 12.24 -11.07 11.65
CA LEU A 137 13.07 -12.29 11.76
C LEU A 137 14.52 -12.06 11.35
N ALA A 138 14.78 -11.08 10.48
CA ALA A 138 16.12 -10.81 9.98
C ALA A 138 17.08 -10.29 11.08
N ASP A 139 16.55 -9.52 12.04
CA ASP A 139 17.32 -8.97 13.16
C ASP A 139 16.36 -8.62 14.32
N ASP A 140 16.75 -8.92 15.56
CA ASP A 140 15.97 -8.63 16.77
C ASP A 140 15.89 -7.11 17.08
N LYS A 141 16.84 -6.34 16.54
CA LYS A 141 16.89 -4.88 16.62
C LYS A 141 15.96 -4.18 15.63
N ASN A 142 15.37 -4.90 14.68
CA ASN A 142 14.43 -4.33 13.73
C ASN A 142 13.09 -4.05 14.40
N ILE A 143 12.55 -2.85 14.15
CA ILE A 143 11.23 -2.42 14.59
C ILE A 143 10.41 -2.10 13.35
N CYS A 144 9.21 -2.66 13.25
CA CYS A 144 8.31 -2.42 12.14
C CYS A 144 7.28 -1.36 12.54
N VAL A 145 7.14 -0.33 11.73
CA VAL A 145 6.12 0.71 11.87
C VAL A 145 5.12 0.56 10.74
N ILE A 146 3.83 0.50 11.04
CA ILE A 146 2.76 0.43 10.05
C ILE A 146 2.06 1.78 10.01
N TYR A 147 2.18 2.51 8.89
CA TYR A 147 1.40 3.72 8.65
C TYR A 147 0.06 3.36 8.02
N THR A 148 -1.03 3.54 8.74
CA THR A 148 -2.38 3.10 8.35
C THR A 148 -3.42 4.19 8.51
N THR A 149 -4.48 4.14 7.70
CA THR A 149 -5.68 4.98 7.84
C THR A 149 -6.88 4.20 8.40
N ASN A 150 -6.71 2.92 8.75
CA ASN A 150 -7.74 2.07 9.35
C ASN A 150 -8.00 2.43 10.83
N ILE A 151 -8.49 3.66 11.08
CA ILE A 151 -8.72 4.23 12.40
C ILE A 151 -9.80 3.51 13.23
N GLU A 152 -10.56 2.63 12.60
CA GLU A 152 -11.62 1.82 13.19
C GLU A 152 -11.11 0.54 13.88
N ALA A 153 -9.87 0.11 13.64
CA ALA A 153 -9.36 -1.17 14.10
C ALA A 153 -8.16 -1.03 15.04
N GLN A 154 -8.18 -1.71 16.18
CA GLN A 154 -7.07 -1.71 17.12
C GLN A 154 -5.87 -2.49 16.56
N PRO A 155 -4.64 -2.22 17.03
CA PRO A 155 -3.44 -2.91 16.57
C PRO A 155 -3.54 -4.44 16.62
N LEU A 156 -3.99 -4.98 17.77
CA LEU A 156 -4.14 -6.41 17.96
C LEU A 156 -5.23 -7.00 17.07
N ASP A 157 -6.31 -6.27 16.78
CA ASP A 157 -7.35 -6.74 15.86
C ASP A 157 -6.81 -6.88 14.43
N ILE A 158 -6.01 -5.90 13.98
CA ILE A 158 -5.38 -5.94 12.66
C ILE A 158 -4.40 -7.12 12.58
N LEU A 159 -3.53 -7.28 13.58
CA LEU A 159 -2.57 -8.39 13.66
C LEU A 159 -3.28 -9.76 13.71
N ASN A 160 -4.33 -9.88 14.51
CA ASN A 160 -5.14 -11.10 14.61
C ASN A 160 -5.86 -11.40 13.29
N LYS A 161 -6.36 -10.38 12.59
CA LYS A 161 -6.97 -10.55 11.27
C LYS A 161 -5.94 -10.98 10.24
N ALA A 162 -4.74 -10.40 10.27
CA ALA A 162 -3.63 -10.79 9.40
C ALA A 162 -3.26 -12.26 9.62
N ASN A 163 -3.12 -12.71 10.87
CA ASN A 163 -2.89 -14.11 11.20
C ASN A 163 -4.03 -15.01 10.71
N LYS A 164 -5.29 -14.72 11.08
CA LYS A 164 -6.45 -15.54 10.67
C LYS A 164 -6.62 -15.62 9.15
N LYS A 165 -6.39 -14.52 8.43
CA LYS A 165 -6.67 -14.41 6.99
C LYS A 165 -5.51 -14.90 6.13
N PHE A 166 -4.28 -14.57 6.52
CA PHE A 166 -3.08 -14.83 5.72
C PHE A 166 -2.18 -15.91 6.31
N GLN A 167 -2.52 -16.44 7.49
CA GLN A 167 -1.80 -17.49 8.19
C GLN A 167 -0.35 -17.09 8.50
N ILE A 168 -0.18 -15.83 8.86
CA ILE A 168 1.11 -15.25 9.25
C ILE A 168 1.19 -15.33 10.78
N ASP A 169 1.76 -16.44 11.26
CA ASP A 169 2.00 -16.71 12.67
C ASP A 169 3.38 -16.19 13.13
N GLY A 170 3.63 -16.21 14.44
CA GLY A 170 4.94 -15.93 15.03
C GLY A 170 5.44 -14.49 14.86
N LEU A 171 4.54 -13.53 14.59
CA LEU A 171 4.89 -12.12 14.61
C LEU A 171 5.15 -11.65 16.04
N ASP A 172 6.31 -11.04 16.25
CA ASP A 172 6.59 -10.36 17.52
C ASP A 172 5.81 -9.03 17.57
N HIS A 173 4.64 -9.08 18.20
CA HIS A 173 3.75 -7.93 18.31
C HIS A 173 4.37 -6.76 19.09
N SER A 174 5.34 -7.01 19.98
CA SER A 174 5.97 -5.96 20.80
C SER A 174 6.82 -4.99 19.97
N ARG A 175 7.31 -5.44 18.80
CA ARG A 175 8.12 -4.65 17.86
C ARG A 175 7.33 -4.09 16.67
N VAL A 176 6.00 -4.22 16.68
CA VAL A 176 5.12 -3.64 15.65
C VAL A 176 4.39 -2.43 16.19
N VAL A 177 4.72 -1.25 15.67
CA VAL A 177 4.13 0.03 16.06
C VAL A 177 3.15 0.52 15.00
N PHE A 178 1.94 0.90 15.38
CA PHE A 178 0.97 1.46 14.45
C PHE A 178 0.92 2.98 14.53
N ILE A 179 0.99 3.62 13.36
CA ILE A 179 0.84 5.06 13.19
C ILE A 179 -0.40 5.32 12.34
N TYR A 180 -1.48 5.66 13.02
CA TYR A 180 -2.78 6.00 12.46
C TYR A 180 -2.77 7.43 11.90
N LEU A 181 -2.97 7.54 10.60
CA LEU A 181 -3.05 8.76 9.81
C LEU A 181 -4.51 9.17 9.66
N ARG A 182 -4.84 10.37 10.10
CA ARG A 182 -6.22 10.87 10.25
C ARG A 182 -6.50 12.10 9.41
N LYS A 183 -5.50 12.92 9.14
CA LYS A 183 -5.70 14.27 8.59
C LYS A 183 -5.94 14.23 7.08
N PHE A 184 -5.23 13.37 6.36
CA PHE A 184 -5.24 13.37 4.89
C PHE A 184 -5.73 12.06 4.27
N ASN A 185 -6.34 11.17 5.04
CA ASN A 185 -6.80 9.86 4.59
C ASN A 185 -7.78 9.93 3.40
N ASN A 186 -8.69 10.90 3.39
CA ASN A 186 -9.70 11.05 2.36
C ASN A 186 -9.09 11.42 0.99
N LEU A 187 -7.92 12.06 0.97
CA LEU A 187 -7.32 12.56 -0.28
C LEU A 187 -6.76 11.46 -1.17
N ILE A 188 -6.53 10.26 -0.63
CA ILE A 188 -6.08 9.09 -1.40
C ILE A 188 -7.25 8.20 -1.85
N ASP A 189 -8.46 8.45 -1.36
CA ASP A 189 -9.66 7.70 -1.76
C ASP A 189 -10.05 8.02 -3.22
N GLY A 190 -10.43 6.98 -3.98
CA GLY A 190 -10.89 7.13 -5.36
C GLY A 190 -12.18 7.93 -5.52
N ASN A 191 -13.00 8.01 -4.47
CA ASN A 191 -14.27 8.72 -4.49
C ASN A 191 -14.17 10.20 -4.10
N TYR A 192 -13.01 10.65 -3.59
CA TYR A 192 -12.86 12.03 -3.11
C TYR A 192 -12.77 13.04 -4.26
N TRP A 193 -11.99 12.72 -5.30
CA TRP A 193 -11.73 13.62 -6.41
C TRP A 193 -12.69 13.34 -7.58
N LYS A 194 -13.66 14.24 -7.79
CA LYS A 194 -14.63 14.15 -8.91
C LYS A 194 -13.99 14.32 -10.29
N HIS A 195 -12.93 15.12 -10.35
CA HIS A 195 -12.15 15.40 -11.56
C HIS A 195 -10.67 15.32 -11.23
N PHE A 196 -9.84 15.01 -12.24
CA PHE A 196 -8.38 14.92 -12.09
C PHE A 196 -7.95 13.97 -10.95
N THR A 197 -8.64 12.85 -10.82
CA THR A 197 -8.47 11.90 -9.72
C THR A 197 -7.02 11.46 -9.52
N LEU A 198 -6.27 11.19 -10.59
CA LEU A 198 -4.88 10.73 -10.49
C LEU A 198 -3.96 11.78 -9.86
N ILE A 199 -3.96 13.03 -10.35
CA ILE A 199 -3.12 14.08 -9.75
C ILE A 199 -3.59 14.43 -8.33
N GLY A 200 -4.91 14.39 -8.09
CA GLY A 200 -5.49 14.58 -6.76
C GLY A 200 -5.00 13.52 -5.76
N GLN A 201 -5.02 12.25 -6.15
CA GLN A 201 -4.51 11.15 -5.32
C GLN A 201 -2.99 11.23 -5.12
N LEU A 202 -2.23 11.62 -6.14
CA LEU A 202 -0.79 11.86 -6.00
C LEU A 202 -0.52 12.99 -4.99
N PHE A 203 -1.28 14.08 -5.04
CA PHE A 203 -1.22 15.15 -4.05
C PHE A 203 -1.62 14.66 -2.65
N GLY A 204 -2.67 13.85 -2.55
CA GLY A 204 -3.08 13.18 -1.32
C GLY A 204 -1.97 12.34 -0.71
N GLY A 205 -1.25 11.55 -1.52
CA GLY A 205 -0.12 10.74 -1.05
C GLY A 205 1.08 11.56 -0.55
N ILE A 206 1.33 12.75 -1.11
CA ILE A 206 2.34 13.69 -0.59
C ILE A 206 1.94 14.17 0.81
N LEU A 207 0.69 14.59 0.99
CA LEU A 207 0.22 15.08 2.29
C LEU A 207 0.12 13.97 3.34
N LEU A 208 -0.30 12.77 2.94
CA LEU A 208 -0.41 11.61 3.82
C LEU A 208 0.97 11.11 4.28
N SER A 209 1.98 11.11 3.40
CA SER A 209 3.36 10.82 3.78
C SER A 209 3.96 11.90 4.68
N LEU A 210 3.63 13.18 4.46
CA LEU A 210 4.02 14.26 5.38
C LEU A 210 3.43 14.04 6.79
N GLU A 211 2.17 13.64 6.88
CA GLU A 211 1.53 13.29 8.16
C GLU A 211 2.26 12.11 8.83
N ALA A 212 2.53 11.05 8.09
CA ALA A 212 3.27 9.89 8.57
C ALA A 212 4.65 10.28 9.12
N MET A 213 5.43 11.06 8.37
CA MET A 213 6.74 11.55 8.79
C MET A 213 6.67 12.42 10.04
N TYR A 214 5.64 13.26 10.16
CA TYR A 214 5.41 14.15 11.31
C TYR A 214 4.98 13.40 12.57
N GLU A 215 4.29 12.28 12.43
CA GLU A 215 4.00 11.39 13.53
C GLU A 215 5.23 10.53 13.89
N LEU A 216 5.92 9.94 12.92
CA LEU A 216 7.11 9.13 13.16
C LEU A 216 7.92 8.98 11.87
N SER A 217 9.13 9.53 11.83
CA SER A 217 10.06 9.35 10.70
C SER A 217 10.87 8.05 10.89
N PRO A 218 10.89 7.13 9.90
CA PRO A 218 11.59 5.86 10.00
C PRO A 218 13.06 5.98 9.55
N ASP A 219 13.80 4.88 9.61
CA ASP A 219 15.15 4.74 9.02
C ASP A 219 15.10 4.18 7.60
N VAL A 220 14.07 3.40 7.27
CA VAL A 220 13.80 2.86 5.94
C VAL A 220 12.33 3.08 5.63
N TRP A 221 12.03 3.60 4.44
CA TRP A 221 10.66 3.77 3.97
C TRP A 221 10.29 2.64 3.01
N ILE A 222 9.20 1.92 3.31
CA ILE A 222 8.75 0.78 2.53
C ILE A 222 7.31 1.05 2.07
N ASP A 223 7.10 1.23 0.78
CA ASP A 223 5.76 1.27 0.20
C ASP A 223 5.34 -0.10 -0.31
N THR A 224 4.29 -0.66 0.29
CA THR A 224 3.67 -1.92 -0.14
C THR A 224 2.27 -1.71 -0.70
N MET A 225 1.84 -0.46 -0.79
CA MET A 225 0.53 -0.07 -1.30
C MET A 225 0.58 0.27 -2.79
N GLY A 226 1.67 0.87 -3.23
CA GLY A 226 1.79 1.45 -4.57
C GLY A 226 1.33 2.92 -4.60
N LEU A 227 1.76 3.71 -3.61
CA LEU A 227 1.53 5.16 -3.52
C LEU A 227 2.85 5.92 -3.73
N PRO A 228 3.29 6.07 -4.99
CA PRO A 228 4.62 6.55 -5.33
C PRO A 228 4.89 8.00 -4.97
N SER A 229 3.84 8.81 -4.81
CA SER A 229 4.01 10.21 -4.41
C SER A 229 4.49 10.34 -2.96
N SER A 230 4.41 9.27 -2.16
CA SER A 230 5.01 9.22 -0.82
C SER A 230 6.54 9.33 -0.84
N TYR A 231 7.20 8.98 -1.96
CA TYR A 231 8.66 8.97 -2.07
C TYR A 231 9.24 10.39 -2.14
N LEU A 232 8.44 11.35 -2.57
CA LEU A 232 8.89 12.70 -2.86
C LEU A 232 9.48 13.37 -1.62
N LEU A 233 8.67 13.50 -0.56
CA LEU A 233 9.10 14.16 0.67
C LEU A 233 10.13 13.32 1.41
N VAL A 234 10.01 11.99 1.38
CA VAL A 234 10.97 11.08 2.02
C VAL A 234 12.36 11.26 1.43
N SER A 235 12.50 11.23 0.09
CA SER A 235 13.81 11.39 -0.55
C SER A 235 14.37 12.81 -0.42
N LEU A 236 13.52 13.84 -0.47
CA LEU A 236 13.97 15.24 -0.40
C LEU A 236 14.36 15.66 1.03
N SER A 237 13.59 15.22 2.03
CA SER A 237 13.76 15.66 3.41
C SER A 237 14.56 14.66 4.25
N LEU A 238 14.08 13.43 4.39
CA LEU A 238 14.68 12.42 5.27
C LEU A 238 15.95 11.79 4.67
N LYS A 239 16.02 11.69 3.34
CA LYS A 239 17.15 11.08 2.61
C LYS A 239 17.48 9.67 3.10
N ILE A 240 16.44 8.91 3.43
CA ILE A 240 16.53 7.52 3.86
C ILE A 240 16.27 6.58 2.68
N PRO A 241 16.71 5.30 2.76
CA PRO A 241 16.42 4.31 1.73
C PRO A 241 14.92 4.10 1.53
N ILE A 242 14.51 3.99 0.26
CA ILE A 242 13.13 3.74 -0.17
C ILE A 242 13.05 2.40 -0.89
N LEU A 243 12.20 1.51 -0.39
CA LEU A 243 11.79 0.27 -1.06
C LEU A 243 10.33 0.40 -1.50
N ALA A 244 10.03 0.01 -2.73
CA ALA A 244 8.67 -0.02 -3.25
C ALA A 244 8.32 -1.40 -3.79
N TYR A 245 7.31 -2.04 -3.23
CA TYR A 245 6.70 -3.23 -3.80
C TYR A 245 5.44 -2.84 -4.58
N THR A 246 5.50 -2.93 -5.91
CA THR A 246 4.43 -2.49 -6.79
C THR A 246 3.59 -3.67 -7.28
N HIS A 247 2.30 -3.66 -6.92
CA HIS A 247 1.31 -4.60 -7.45
C HIS A 247 0.71 -4.13 -8.78
N PHE A 248 0.32 -2.85 -8.84
CA PHE A 248 -0.33 -2.23 -9.98
C PHE A 248 0.27 -0.83 -10.18
N PRO A 249 1.01 -0.60 -11.28
CA PRO A 249 1.49 0.73 -11.62
C PRO A 249 0.34 1.72 -11.83
N ILE A 250 0.48 2.95 -11.34
CA ILE A 250 -0.58 3.99 -11.44
C ILE A 250 -0.83 4.42 -12.89
N LEU A 251 0.23 4.44 -13.71
CA LEU A 251 0.15 4.80 -15.13
C LEU A 251 0.51 3.59 -15.97
N GLN A 252 -0.28 3.33 -17.03
CA GLN A 252 -0.09 2.25 -17.99
C GLN A 252 0.08 2.81 -19.42
N GLU A 253 0.82 2.10 -20.28
CA GLU A 253 1.08 2.55 -21.67
C GLU A 253 -0.23 2.71 -22.45
N ASP A 254 -1.19 1.81 -22.24
CA ASP A 254 -2.50 1.82 -22.90
C ASP A 254 -3.36 3.05 -22.56
N MET A 255 -3.06 3.75 -21.45
CA MET A 255 -3.75 4.99 -21.07
C MET A 255 -3.45 6.11 -22.07
N PHE A 256 -2.28 6.10 -22.70
CA PHE A 256 -1.86 7.09 -23.69
C PHE A 256 -2.41 6.81 -25.09
N GLY A 257 -2.68 5.54 -25.42
CA GLY A 257 -3.21 5.14 -26.73
C GLY A 257 -4.58 5.72 -27.08
N LYS A 258 -5.33 6.18 -26.06
CA LYS A 258 -6.65 6.81 -26.23
C LYS A 258 -6.59 8.32 -26.49
N LEU A 259 -5.40 8.93 -26.46
CA LEU A 259 -5.23 10.37 -26.66
C LEU A 259 -5.14 10.71 -28.14
N LYS A 260 -5.77 11.82 -28.54
CA LYS A 260 -5.66 12.36 -29.91
C LYS A 260 -4.22 12.77 -30.24
N PHE A 261 -3.55 13.42 -29.29
CA PHE A 261 -2.13 13.75 -29.37
C PHE A 261 -1.39 12.86 -28.38
N GLN A 262 -0.39 12.11 -28.84
CA GLN A 262 0.38 11.18 -28.02
C GLN A 262 1.84 11.61 -27.92
N LYS A 263 2.34 12.29 -28.94
CA LYS A 263 3.71 12.81 -29.05
C LYS A 263 3.67 14.27 -29.46
N LEU A 264 4.74 15.02 -29.19
CA LEU A 264 4.86 16.43 -29.61
C LEU A 264 4.65 16.61 -31.13
N LYS A 265 5.11 15.65 -31.94
CA LYS A 265 4.87 15.67 -33.39
C LYS A 265 3.41 15.58 -33.81
N ASP A 266 2.53 15.05 -32.95
CA ASP A 266 1.10 14.97 -33.27
C ASP A 266 0.41 16.35 -33.18
N LEU A 267 1.04 17.31 -32.49
CA LEU A 267 0.54 18.68 -32.38
C LEU A 267 0.51 19.42 -33.73
N TRP A 268 1.24 18.94 -34.74
CA TRP A 268 1.12 19.43 -36.12
C TRP A 268 -0.27 19.20 -36.73
N LYS A 269 -1.06 18.25 -36.17
CA LYS A 269 -2.44 17.98 -36.58
C LYS A 269 -3.46 18.85 -35.83
N PHE A 270 -3.00 19.79 -35.01
CA PHE A 270 -3.85 20.70 -34.24
C PHE A 270 -4.54 21.69 -35.18
N ASN A 271 -5.86 21.83 -35.04
CA ASN A 271 -6.65 22.78 -35.80
C ASN A 271 -7.22 23.87 -34.87
N ILE A 272 -6.81 25.12 -35.08
CA ILE A 272 -7.17 26.30 -34.27
C ILE A 272 -8.68 26.56 -34.23
N ILE A 273 -9.41 26.18 -35.28
CA ILE A 273 -10.86 26.39 -35.39
C ILE A 273 -11.63 25.32 -34.59
N LYS A 274 -11.06 24.12 -34.40
CA LYS A 274 -11.74 23.01 -33.73
C LYS A 274 -11.60 23.13 -32.21
N PHE A 275 -12.67 23.53 -31.52
CA PHE A 275 -12.69 23.64 -30.05
C PHE A 275 -12.24 22.34 -29.33
N ASN A 276 -12.61 21.17 -29.85
CA ASN A 276 -12.20 19.87 -29.30
C ASN A 276 -10.68 19.65 -29.31
N ASP A 277 -9.94 20.33 -30.17
CA ASP A 277 -8.48 20.21 -30.24
C ASP A 277 -7.82 20.86 -29.03
N TYR A 278 -8.38 21.96 -28.51
CA TYR A 278 -7.90 22.57 -27.26
C TYR A 278 -8.08 21.64 -26.07
N PHE A 279 -9.21 20.95 -25.98
CA PHE A 279 -9.44 19.96 -24.93
C PHE A 279 -8.49 18.76 -25.06
N ALA A 280 -8.24 18.30 -26.28
CA ALA A 280 -7.26 17.25 -26.56
C ALA A 280 -5.83 17.69 -26.20
N LEU A 281 -5.46 18.94 -26.47
CA LEU A 281 -4.17 19.52 -26.07
C LEU A 281 -4.05 19.58 -24.54
N GLY A 282 -5.10 20.03 -23.84
CA GLY A 282 -5.13 20.04 -22.38
C GLY A 282 -4.95 18.65 -21.78
N LYS A 283 -5.63 17.62 -22.34
CA LYS A 283 -5.40 16.22 -21.96
C LYS A 283 -3.95 15.80 -22.19
N PHE A 284 -3.39 16.09 -23.36
CA PHE A 284 -2.00 15.76 -23.68
C PHE A 284 -1.01 16.36 -22.67
N ILE A 285 -1.17 17.64 -22.32
CA ILE A 285 -0.34 18.32 -21.32
C ILE A 285 -0.51 17.65 -19.95
N TYR A 286 -1.75 17.41 -19.51
CA TYR A 286 -2.05 16.77 -18.23
C TYR A 286 -1.40 15.38 -18.10
N TRP A 287 -1.58 14.53 -19.10
CA TRP A 287 -1.00 13.18 -19.11
C TRP A 287 0.52 13.22 -19.23
N SER A 288 1.09 14.19 -19.95
CA SER A 288 2.54 14.38 -20.02
C SER A 288 3.12 14.76 -18.66
N ILE A 289 2.52 15.72 -17.95
CA ILE A 289 2.94 16.12 -16.60
C ILE A 289 2.87 14.93 -15.65
N LEU A 290 1.75 14.19 -15.66
CA LEU A 290 1.59 13.00 -14.83
C LEU A 290 2.65 11.93 -15.13
N TYR A 291 2.89 11.66 -16.41
CA TYR A 291 3.89 10.68 -16.84
C TYR A 291 5.27 11.04 -16.31
N TYR A 292 5.76 12.24 -16.63
CA TYR A 292 7.11 12.65 -16.21
C TYR A 292 7.23 12.79 -14.69
N PHE A 293 6.15 13.19 -14.00
CA PHE A 293 6.14 13.19 -12.54
C PHE A 293 6.24 11.77 -11.98
N TYR A 294 5.54 10.79 -12.56
CA TYR A 294 5.65 9.39 -12.15
C TYR A 294 7.02 8.79 -12.44
N VAL A 295 7.64 9.11 -13.59
CA VAL A 295 9.04 8.76 -13.88
C VAL A 295 9.97 9.34 -12.81
N TYR A 296 9.78 10.63 -12.47
CA TYR A 296 10.58 11.29 -11.45
C TYR A 296 10.42 10.65 -10.07
N LEU A 297 9.20 10.29 -9.66
CA LEU A 297 8.96 9.56 -8.41
C LEU A 297 9.67 8.20 -8.39
N GLY A 298 9.61 7.45 -9.50
CA GLY A 298 10.33 6.18 -9.66
C GLY A 298 11.84 6.31 -9.49
N SER A 299 12.45 7.44 -9.91
CA SER A 299 13.89 7.70 -9.71
C SER A 299 14.32 7.81 -8.24
N LYS A 300 13.37 7.92 -7.31
CA LYS A 300 13.65 8.05 -5.87
C LYS A 300 13.69 6.72 -5.13
N VAL A 301 13.28 5.63 -5.77
CA VAL A 301 13.23 4.31 -5.17
C VAL A 301 14.60 3.64 -5.26
N ASN A 302 15.15 3.17 -4.16
CA ASN A 302 16.42 2.44 -4.16
C ASN A 302 16.26 0.98 -4.55
N ILE A 303 15.16 0.36 -4.10
CA ILE A 303 14.82 -1.03 -4.43
C ILE A 303 13.35 -1.08 -4.87
N ALA A 304 13.12 -1.26 -6.16
CA ALA A 304 11.82 -1.44 -6.75
C ALA A 304 11.56 -2.93 -7.00
N LEU A 305 10.52 -3.47 -6.38
CA LEU A 305 10.10 -4.86 -6.54
C LEU A 305 8.77 -4.93 -7.26
N ALA A 306 8.72 -5.71 -8.33
CA ALA A 306 7.53 -5.95 -9.11
C ALA A 306 6.93 -7.32 -8.76
N ASN A 307 5.60 -7.39 -8.62
CA ASN A 307 4.88 -8.63 -8.30
C ASN A 307 4.92 -9.72 -9.41
N GLY A 308 5.55 -9.44 -10.55
CA GLY A 308 5.66 -10.37 -11.67
C GLY A 308 6.27 -9.71 -12.90
N SER A 309 6.55 -10.53 -13.92
CA SER A 309 7.29 -10.12 -15.12
C SER A 309 6.58 -9.02 -15.91
N TRP A 310 5.24 -9.02 -15.95
CA TRP A 310 4.49 -7.95 -16.62
C TRP A 310 4.72 -6.59 -15.94
N THR A 311 4.56 -6.53 -14.62
CA THR A 311 4.78 -5.30 -13.85
C THR A 311 6.24 -4.86 -13.92
N PHE A 312 7.18 -5.80 -13.89
CA PHE A 312 8.60 -5.50 -14.04
C PHE A 312 8.90 -4.86 -15.39
N ASN A 313 8.42 -5.45 -16.49
CA ASN A 313 8.62 -4.91 -17.83
C ASN A 313 7.99 -3.52 -17.93
N HIS A 314 6.81 -3.35 -17.33
CA HIS A 314 6.10 -2.07 -17.31
C HIS A 314 6.87 -0.99 -16.55
N LEU A 315 7.34 -1.28 -15.33
CA LEU A 315 8.16 -0.35 -14.54
C LEU A 315 9.50 -0.07 -15.21
N SER A 316 10.15 -1.06 -15.82
CA SER A 316 11.43 -0.89 -16.53
C SER A 316 11.33 0.13 -17.66
N LYS A 317 10.18 0.20 -18.34
CA LYS A 317 9.92 1.17 -19.42
C LYS A 317 9.57 2.57 -18.92
N ILE A 318 8.92 2.70 -17.77
CA ILE A 318 8.49 4.01 -17.25
C ILE A 318 9.53 4.60 -16.30
N TRP A 319 10.01 3.83 -15.34
CA TRP A 319 11.03 4.24 -14.36
C TRP A 319 12.43 4.14 -14.94
N VAL A 320 12.63 4.67 -16.15
CA VAL A 320 13.87 4.60 -16.92
C VAL A 320 15.09 5.12 -16.15
N PHE A 321 14.90 6.12 -15.28
CA PHE A 321 15.98 6.67 -14.47
C PHE A 321 16.32 5.84 -13.24
N ASN A 322 15.47 4.90 -12.83
CA ASN A 322 15.71 4.10 -11.63
C ASN A 322 16.99 3.26 -11.80
N THR A 323 17.02 2.42 -12.83
CA THR A 323 18.17 1.57 -13.16
C THR A 323 19.36 2.40 -13.68
N ALA A 324 19.12 3.47 -14.43
CA ALA A 324 20.19 4.35 -14.92
C ALA A 324 20.96 5.07 -13.79
N LEU A 325 20.32 5.29 -12.64
CA LEU A 325 20.95 5.85 -11.43
C LEU A 325 21.59 4.78 -10.53
N GLY A 326 21.64 3.52 -10.98
CA GLY A 326 22.23 2.40 -10.22
C GLY A 326 21.32 1.82 -9.15
N ASN A 327 20.02 2.13 -9.15
CA ASN A 327 19.06 1.50 -8.23
C ASN A 327 18.62 0.12 -8.74
N VAL A 328 18.10 -0.70 -7.82
CA VAL A 328 17.64 -2.05 -8.11
C VAL A 328 16.19 -2.03 -8.56
N LEU A 329 15.90 -2.69 -9.67
CA LEU A 329 14.55 -3.07 -10.10
C LEU A 329 14.56 -4.57 -10.34
N ASP A 330 13.69 -5.32 -9.66
CA ASP A 330 13.64 -6.78 -9.74
C ASP A 330 12.21 -7.34 -9.59
N VAL A 331 12.04 -8.62 -9.92
CA VAL A 331 10.80 -9.38 -9.72
C VAL A 331 10.82 -10.06 -8.36
N LEU A 332 9.83 -9.76 -7.54
CA LEU A 332 9.51 -10.54 -6.34
C LEU A 332 8.06 -10.99 -6.43
N TYR A 333 7.84 -12.27 -6.70
CA TYR A 333 6.48 -12.82 -6.78
C TYR A 333 5.77 -12.73 -5.41
N PRO A 334 4.46 -12.42 -5.41
CA PRO A 334 3.71 -12.29 -4.16
C PRO A 334 3.63 -13.66 -3.45
N PRO A 335 3.66 -13.67 -2.11
CA PRO A 335 3.55 -14.90 -1.35
C PRO A 335 2.18 -15.56 -1.59
N CYS A 336 2.19 -16.87 -1.81
CA CYS A 336 1.00 -17.72 -1.94
C CYS A 336 0.89 -18.63 -0.72
N GLY A 337 -0.33 -18.93 -0.24
CA GLY A 337 -0.58 -19.50 1.10
C GLY A 337 -1.20 -20.85 0.98
N THR A 338 -0.43 -21.73 0.38
CA THR A 338 -0.89 -23.07 0.05
C THR A 338 -0.47 -24.07 1.13
N GLU A 339 0.39 -23.69 2.06
CA GLU A 339 1.00 -24.58 3.04
C GLU A 339 -0.05 -25.25 3.93
N PHE A 340 -1.03 -24.49 4.41
CA PHE A 340 -2.13 -25.04 5.23
C PHE A 340 -3.13 -25.84 4.41
N LEU A 341 -3.40 -25.42 3.17
CA LEU A 341 -4.28 -26.15 2.25
C LEU A 341 -3.71 -27.54 1.95
N ILE A 342 -2.40 -27.63 1.73
CA ILE A 342 -1.70 -28.91 1.51
C ILE A 342 -1.83 -29.82 2.73
N LYS A 343 -1.66 -29.28 3.95
CA LYS A 343 -1.77 -30.07 5.18
C LYS A 343 -3.18 -30.60 5.46
N GLN A 344 -4.22 -29.86 5.06
CA GLN A 344 -5.62 -30.23 5.30
C GLN A 344 -6.25 -31.04 4.16
N ALA A 345 -5.60 -31.09 2.99
CA ALA A 345 -6.14 -31.79 1.83
C ALA A 345 -6.10 -33.31 2.04
N ASN A 346 -7.27 -33.96 2.04
CA ASN A 346 -7.36 -35.41 1.96
C ASN A 346 -7.18 -35.85 0.51
N LEU A 347 -5.94 -36.22 0.15
CA LEU A 347 -5.58 -36.64 -1.21
C LEU A 347 -6.10 -38.03 -1.59
N ASN A 348 -6.68 -38.78 -0.64
CA ASN A 348 -7.18 -40.14 -0.87
C ASN A 348 -8.61 -40.17 -1.44
N GLN A 349 -9.25 -39.01 -1.62
CA GLN A 349 -10.58 -38.95 -2.22
C GLN A 349 -10.51 -38.95 -3.75
N PRO A 350 -11.43 -39.66 -4.44
CA PRO A 350 -11.47 -39.64 -5.89
C PRO A 350 -11.77 -38.22 -6.40
N ARG A 351 -11.01 -37.78 -7.42
CA ARG A 351 -11.19 -36.45 -8.02
C ARG A 351 -12.57 -36.36 -8.70
N SER A 352 -13.38 -35.39 -8.27
CA SER A 352 -14.64 -35.07 -8.96
C SER A 352 -14.38 -34.43 -10.33
N ASN A 353 -15.17 -34.78 -11.35
CA ASN A 353 -15.10 -34.16 -12.68
C ASN A 353 -15.72 -32.76 -12.69
N LYS A 354 -14.98 -31.77 -12.17
CA LYS A 354 -15.40 -30.37 -12.05
C LYS A 354 -14.40 -29.44 -12.72
N LEU A 355 -14.92 -28.45 -13.45
CA LEU A 355 -14.17 -27.32 -13.98
C LEU A 355 -14.38 -26.15 -13.01
N LEU A 356 -13.41 -25.90 -12.13
CA LEU A 356 -13.50 -24.86 -11.11
C LEU A 356 -12.93 -23.53 -11.63
N TYR A 357 -13.76 -22.49 -11.65
CA TYR A 357 -13.37 -21.12 -11.98
C TYR A 357 -13.40 -20.25 -10.72
N LEU A 358 -12.22 -19.90 -10.21
CA LEU A 358 -12.04 -19.12 -8.99
C LEU A 358 -11.81 -17.64 -9.28
N ALA A 359 -12.84 -16.81 -9.10
CA ALA A 359 -12.74 -15.36 -9.29
C ALA A 359 -13.82 -14.60 -8.50
N GLN A 360 -13.54 -13.35 -8.13
CA GLN A 360 -14.58 -12.45 -7.62
C GLN A 360 -15.65 -12.22 -8.69
N PHE A 361 -16.91 -12.12 -8.30
CA PHE A 361 -18.02 -11.92 -9.25
C PHE A 361 -18.02 -10.50 -9.79
N ARG A 362 -17.14 -10.22 -10.77
CA ARG A 362 -16.96 -8.90 -11.37
C ARG A 362 -16.98 -8.93 -12.90
N PRO A 363 -17.40 -7.85 -13.57
CA PRO A 363 -17.49 -7.80 -15.02
C PRO A 363 -16.16 -8.10 -15.72
N GLU A 364 -15.06 -7.55 -15.23
CA GLU A 364 -13.72 -7.74 -15.81
C GLU A 364 -13.22 -9.19 -15.71
N LYS A 365 -13.83 -10.03 -14.86
CA LYS A 365 -13.54 -11.47 -14.76
C LYS A 365 -14.27 -12.28 -15.84
N ARG A 366 -15.17 -11.68 -16.61
CA ARG A 366 -15.80 -12.26 -17.81
C ARG A 366 -16.44 -13.66 -17.62
N HIS A 367 -17.02 -13.94 -16.46
CA HIS A 367 -17.76 -15.18 -16.18
C HIS A 367 -18.81 -15.52 -17.26
N ALA A 368 -19.50 -14.50 -17.78
CA ALA A 368 -20.52 -14.66 -18.81
C ALA A 368 -19.95 -15.22 -20.14
N LEU A 369 -18.69 -14.90 -20.47
CA LEU A 369 -18.03 -15.50 -21.62
C LEU A 369 -17.82 -17.00 -21.39
N LEU A 370 -17.31 -17.39 -20.21
CA LEU A 370 -17.10 -18.80 -19.91
C LEU A 370 -18.42 -19.59 -19.91
N LEU A 371 -19.49 -18.99 -19.38
CA LEU A 371 -20.83 -19.55 -19.42
C LEU A 371 -21.31 -19.81 -20.86
N LYS A 372 -21.14 -18.82 -21.74
CA LYS A 372 -21.51 -18.92 -23.16
C LYS A 372 -20.72 -20.01 -23.87
N GLU A 373 -19.40 -20.02 -23.70
CA GLU A 373 -18.55 -21.03 -24.37
C GLU A 373 -18.80 -22.44 -23.82
N TYR A 374 -19.11 -22.57 -22.54
CA TYR A 374 -19.50 -23.85 -21.95
C TYR A 374 -20.86 -24.34 -22.49
N SER A 375 -21.83 -23.45 -22.69
CA SER A 375 -23.10 -23.77 -23.37
C SER A 375 -22.85 -24.27 -24.79
N ASN A 376 -22.06 -23.53 -25.58
CA ASN A 376 -21.70 -23.92 -26.95
C ASN A 376 -21.01 -25.30 -26.99
N PHE A 377 -20.09 -25.54 -26.06
CA PHE A 377 -19.40 -26.82 -25.92
C PHE A 377 -20.38 -27.98 -25.69
N LEU A 378 -21.34 -27.82 -24.79
CA LEU A 378 -22.35 -28.84 -24.52
C LEU A 378 -23.24 -29.06 -25.75
N SER A 379 -23.76 -27.99 -26.37
CA SER A 379 -24.66 -28.12 -27.52
C SER A 379 -23.99 -28.78 -28.73
N ASN A 380 -22.71 -28.48 -28.98
CA ASN A 380 -21.99 -29.00 -30.14
C ASN A 380 -21.50 -30.45 -29.97
N ASN A 381 -21.12 -30.85 -28.75
CA ASN A 381 -20.49 -32.16 -28.52
C ASN A 381 -21.42 -33.16 -27.83
N PHE A 382 -22.45 -32.68 -27.13
CA PHE A 382 -23.40 -33.49 -26.36
C PHE A 382 -24.84 -33.02 -26.63
N PRO A 383 -25.31 -33.11 -27.89
CA PRO A 383 -26.66 -32.69 -28.23
C PRO A 383 -27.70 -33.45 -27.39
N ASN A 384 -28.74 -32.75 -26.93
CA ASN A 384 -29.83 -33.27 -26.10
C ASN A 384 -29.41 -33.82 -24.73
N VAL A 385 -28.27 -33.38 -24.19
CA VAL A 385 -27.87 -33.74 -22.83
C VAL A 385 -28.82 -33.12 -21.80
N THR A 386 -29.42 -33.96 -20.95
CA THR A 386 -30.40 -33.51 -19.92
C THR A 386 -29.95 -33.77 -18.48
N GLN A 387 -28.86 -34.53 -18.31
CA GLN A 387 -28.32 -34.97 -17.02
C GLN A 387 -26.79 -34.87 -17.00
N ILE A 388 -26.23 -34.65 -15.80
CA ILE A 388 -24.78 -34.66 -15.58
C ILE A 388 -24.25 -36.08 -15.86
N THR A 389 -23.16 -36.17 -16.62
CA THR A 389 -22.47 -37.45 -16.88
C THR A 389 -20.97 -37.27 -16.63
N ASN A 390 -20.24 -38.37 -16.57
CA ASN A 390 -18.77 -38.31 -16.44
C ASN A 390 -18.06 -37.90 -17.74
N LYS A 391 -18.79 -37.69 -18.85
CA LYS A 391 -18.21 -37.35 -20.16
C LYS A 391 -17.76 -35.89 -20.28
N PHE A 392 -18.23 -35.01 -19.40
CA PHE A 392 -17.86 -33.60 -19.37
C PHE A 392 -17.88 -33.08 -17.92
N PRO A 393 -17.06 -32.06 -17.59
CA PRO A 393 -16.97 -31.55 -16.23
C PRO A 393 -18.17 -30.67 -15.86
N THR A 394 -18.66 -30.75 -14.63
CA THR A 394 -19.57 -29.73 -14.09
C THR A 394 -18.83 -28.40 -13.94
N LEU A 395 -19.36 -27.31 -14.48
CA LEU A 395 -18.77 -25.98 -14.33
C LEU A 395 -19.08 -25.43 -12.93
N VAL A 396 -18.08 -24.95 -12.21
CA VAL A 396 -18.25 -24.35 -10.87
C VAL A 396 -17.67 -22.96 -10.84
N PHE A 397 -18.51 -21.96 -10.61
CA PHE A 397 -18.08 -20.61 -10.30
C PHE A 397 -17.93 -20.46 -8.79
N ALA A 398 -16.72 -20.15 -8.32
CA ALA A 398 -16.44 -19.94 -6.91
C ALA A 398 -15.82 -18.56 -6.70
N GLY A 399 -16.46 -17.74 -5.86
CA GLY A 399 -16.11 -16.33 -5.76
C GLY A 399 -16.68 -15.61 -4.55
N SER A 400 -16.25 -14.36 -4.35
CA SER A 400 -16.81 -13.47 -3.33
C SER A 400 -17.52 -12.28 -3.95
N CYS A 401 -18.57 -11.78 -3.29
CA CYS A 401 -19.17 -10.48 -3.56
C CYS A 401 -18.84 -9.54 -2.40
N ARG A 402 -18.24 -8.38 -2.69
CA ARG A 402 -17.83 -7.37 -1.72
C ARG A 402 -18.59 -6.04 -1.87
N THR A 403 -19.14 -5.79 -3.05
CA THR A 403 -19.86 -4.55 -3.38
C THR A 403 -21.26 -4.87 -3.90
N ALA A 404 -22.10 -3.83 -3.99
CA ALA A 404 -23.39 -3.92 -4.67
C ALA A 404 -23.22 -4.34 -6.15
N ASP A 405 -22.19 -3.84 -6.83
CA ASP A 405 -21.89 -4.21 -8.22
C ASP A 405 -21.47 -5.68 -8.36
N ASP A 406 -20.67 -6.20 -7.42
CA ASP A 406 -20.32 -7.63 -7.40
C ASP A 406 -21.59 -8.48 -7.24
N THR A 407 -22.53 -8.02 -6.42
CA THR A 407 -23.82 -8.68 -6.17
C THR A 407 -24.73 -8.61 -7.41
N ALA A 408 -24.77 -7.47 -8.09
CA ALA A 408 -25.50 -7.31 -9.35
C ALA A 408 -24.93 -8.22 -10.44
N THR A 409 -23.60 -8.31 -10.54
CA THR A 409 -22.92 -9.23 -11.47
C THR A 409 -23.29 -10.68 -11.18
N LEU A 410 -23.31 -11.08 -9.91
CA LEU A 410 -23.74 -12.43 -9.52
C LEU A 410 -25.20 -12.72 -9.93
N LYS A 411 -26.13 -11.79 -9.67
CA LYS A 411 -27.54 -11.93 -10.06
C LYS A 411 -27.69 -12.07 -11.58
N PHE A 412 -27.01 -11.20 -12.34
CA PHE A 412 -26.96 -11.28 -13.79
C PHE A 412 -26.48 -12.66 -14.27
N LEU A 413 -25.43 -13.22 -13.66
CA LEU A 413 -24.93 -14.55 -14.02
C LEU A 413 -25.94 -15.66 -13.71
N GLN A 414 -26.68 -15.57 -12.60
CA GLN A 414 -27.74 -16.53 -12.26
C GLN A 414 -28.87 -16.51 -13.30
N GLU A 415 -29.28 -15.32 -13.74
CA GLU A 415 -30.27 -15.19 -14.82
C GLU A 415 -29.75 -15.76 -16.14
N GLN A 416 -28.50 -15.51 -16.49
CA GLN A 416 -27.89 -16.05 -17.70
C GLN A 416 -27.78 -17.58 -17.67
N VAL A 417 -27.50 -18.18 -16.51
CA VAL A 417 -27.51 -19.65 -16.32
C VAL A 417 -28.89 -20.22 -16.62
N ALA A 418 -29.95 -19.59 -16.13
CA ALA A 418 -31.32 -20.00 -16.39
C ALA A 418 -31.69 -19.86 -17.88
N LYS A 419 -31.32 -18.73 -18.51
CA LYS A 419 -31.58 -18.48 -19.95
C LYS A 419 -30.89 -19.48 -20.87
N LEU A 420 -29.71 -19.99 -20.48
CA LEU A 420 -28.93 -20.96 -21.25
C LEU A 420 -29.25 -22.42 -20.88
N ASP A 421 -30.25 -22.65 -20.01
CA ASP A 421 -30.61 -23.97 -19.47
C ASP A 421 -29.42 -24.74 -18.84
N LEU A 422 -28.51 -24.00 -18.19
CA LEU A 422 -27.30 -24.55 -17.59
C LEU A 422 -27.44 -24.87 -16.09
N SER A 423 -28.62 -24.67 -15.50
CA SER A 423 -28.85 -24.81 -14.04
C SER A 423 -28.46 -26.18 -13.47
N ARG A 424 -28.52 -27.24 -14.29
CA ARG A 424 -28.11 -28.61 -13.92
C ARG A 424 -26.62 -28.87 -14.11
N PHE A 425 -25.95 -28.09 -14.95
CA PHE A 425 -24.57 -28.31 -15.37
C PHE A 425 -23.58 -27.33 -14.72
N LEU A 426 -24.09 -26.35 -13.97
CA LEU A 426 -23.32 -25.30 -13.34
C LEU A 426 -23.66 -25.12 -11.85
N GLN A 427 -22.64 -24.97 -11.02
CA GLN A 427 -22.78 -24.60 -9.61
C GLN A 427 -22.17 -23.22 -9.36
N ILE A 428 -22.84 -22.41 -8.54
CA ILE A 428 -22.33 -21.10 -8.10
C ILE A 428 -22.13 -21.14 -6.59
N TRP A 429 -20.87 -21.01 -6.17
CA TRP A 429 -20.46 -20.92 -4.78
C TRP A 429 -20.02 -19.50 -4.49
N SER A 430 -20.91 -18.72 -3.87
CA SER A 430 -20.62 -17.34 -3.49
C SER A 430 -20.43 -17.20 -1.99
N LYS A 431 -19.33 -16.57 -1.59
CA LYS A 431 -19.15 -16.08 -0.21
C LYS A 431 -19.67 -14.64 -0.17
N ARG A 432 -20.83 -14.43 0.46
CA ARG A 432 -21.34 -13.08 0.74
C ARG A 432 -20.55 -12.51 1.92
N HIS A 433 -19.94 -11.34 1.73
CA HIS A 433 -19.51 -10.49 2.83
C HIS A 433 -20.62 -9.45 3.08
N VAL A 434 -21.79 -9.93 3.50
CA VAL A 434 -22.89 -9.05 3.98
C VAL A 434 -23.59 -9.80 5.10
N GLU A 435 -22.97 -9.79 6.28
CA GLU A 435 -23.45 -9.17 7.53
C GLU A 435 -22.32 -9.26 8.57
#